data_AF-A0A938W9J3-F1
#
_entry.id   AF-A0A938W9J3-F1
#
_cell.length_a   1.000
_cell.length_b   1.000
_cell.length_c   1.000
_cell.angle_alpha   90.00
_cell.angle_beta   90.00
_cell.angle_gamma   90.00
#
_symmetry.space_group_name_H-M   'P 1'
#
loop_
_entity.id
_entity.type
_entity.pdbx_description
1 polymer ?
#
loop_
_entity_poly.entity_id
_entity_poly.type
_entity_poly.pdbx_seq_one_letter_code
_entity_poly.pdbx_strand_id
1 'polypeptide(L)'
;MALLLLFATVIGFGPSILLATLGALTDVSALIGIANILLIIGVFVSLILSFKWMVEYMLAPYAVILENSKGQKALARSKELVRGRFWQVLVRLLIPKLVFFVVALILMAVFSYAISIVLNAVSGLNLDLRLRLATMVEWVLPMVIVALSTPLFVLADVLLYRSLAENS
;
A
#
# COMPACT_ATOMS: atom_id res chain seq x y z
N MET A 1 -4.11 -11.16 5.65
CA MET A 1 -3.81 -10.37 4.43
C MET A 1 -3.09 -11.20 3.37
N ALA A 2 -1.89 -11.72 3.65
CA ALA A 2 -1.06 -12.46 2.68
C ALA A 2 -1.77 -13.64 2.00
N LEU A 3 -2.51 -14.47 2.77
CA LEU A 3 -3.27 -15.60 2.21
C LEU A 3 -4.37 -15.17 1.23
N LEU A 4 -5.08 -14.06 1.50
CA LEU A 4 -6.12 -13.57 0.59
C LEU A 4 -5.53 -13.02 -0.72
N LEU A 5 -4.37 -12.37 -0.64
CA LEU A 5 -3.64 -11.92 -1.82
C LEU A 5 -3.16 -13.13 -2.65
N LEU A 6 -2.68 -14.19 -2.00
CA LEU A 6 -2.35 -15.45 -2.67
C LEU A 6 -3.56 -16.10 -3.33
N PHE A 7 -4.74 -16.05 -2.70
CA PHE A 7 -5.96 -16.55 -3.35
C PHE A 7 -6.35 -15.73 -4.58
N ALA A 8 -6.24 -14.40 -4.51
CA ALA A 8 -6.53 -13.54 -5.67
C ALA A 8 -5.57 -13.83 -6.83
N THR A 9 -4.28 -14.02 -6.56
CA THR A 9 -3.30 -14.38 -7.58
C THR A 9 -3.52 -15.78 -8.12
N VAL A 10 -3.85 -16.78 -7.29
CA VAL A 10 -4.14 -18.14 -7.75
C VAL A 10 -5.41 -18.18 -8.61
N ILE A 11 -6.45 -17.42 -8.26
CA ILE A 11 -7.68 -17.36 -9.07
C ILE A 11 -7.41 -16.69 -10.43
N GLY A 12 -6.61 -15.63 -10.47
CA GLY A 12 -6.29 -14.93 -11.72
C GLY A 12 -5.30 -15.70 -12.61
N PHE A 13 -4.21 -16.20 -12.04
CA PHE A 13 -3.11 -16.81 -12.81
C PHE A 13 -3.23 -18.33 -12.94
N GLY A 14 -3.94 -19.00 -12.04
CA GLY A 14 -4.01 -20.47 -11.99
C GLY A 14 -4.47 -21.10 -13.32
N PRO A 15 -5.59 -20.67 -13.92
CA PRO A 15 -6.05 -21.22 -15.19
C PRO A 15 -5.06 -20.98 -16.34
N SER A 16 -4.43 -19.80 -16.37
CA SER A 16 -3.49 -19.39 -17.41
C SER A 16 -2.18 -20.19 -17.36
N ILE A 17 -1.67 -20.45 -16.16
CA ILE A 17 -0.48 -21.27 -15.95
C ILE A 17 -0.75 -22.73 -16.35
N LEU A 18 -1.91 -23.29 -15.98
CA LEU A 18 -2.28 -24.66 -16.35
C LEU A 18 -2.43 -24.83 -17.86
N LEU A 19 -3.03 -23.86 -18.56
CA LEU A 19 -3.16 -23.91 -20.01
C LEU A 19 -1.83 -23.68 -20.73
N ALA A 20 -0.96 -22.82 -20.20
CA ALA A 20 0.37 -22.59 -20.76
C ALA A 20 1.26 -23.84 -20.63
N THR A 21 1.22 -24.53 -19.49
CA THR A 21 1.99 -25.77 -19.30
C THR A 21 1.46 -26.90 -20.17
N LEU A 22 0.14 -27.06 -20.29
CA LEU A 22 -0.46 -28.04 -21.20
C LEU A 22 -0.16 -27.72 -22.67
N GLY A 23 -0.15 -26.44 -23.05
CA GLY A 23 0.17 -25.99 -24.40
C GLY A 23 1.64 -26.24 -24.77
N ALA A 24 2.54 -26.01 -23.81
CA ALA A 24 3.97 -26.30 -23.97
C ALA A 24 4.28 -27.81 -24.04
N LEU A 25 3.50 -28.65 -23.34
CA LEU A 25 3.66 -30.12 -23.39
C LEU A 25 3.09 -30.76 -24.66
N THR A 26 2.17 -30.09 -25.34
CA THR A 26 1.46 -30.61 -26.52
C THR A 26 1.88 -29.95 -27.83
N ASP A 27 2.78 -28.96 -27.79
CA ASP A 27 3.21 -28.12 -28.93
C ASP A 27 2.04 -27.49 -29.73
N VAL A 28 0.89 -27.30 -29.09
CA VAL A 28 -0.28 -26.68 -29.72
C VAL A 28 -0.21 -25.16 -29.57
N SER A 29 0.26 -24.47 -30.61
CA SER A 29 0.39 -23.00 -30.64
C SER A 29 -0.90 -22.25 -30.31
N ALA A 30 -2.06 -22.82 -30.68
CA ALA A 30 -3.36 -22.24 -30.35
C ALA A 30 -3.63 -22.21 -28.83
N LEU A 31 -3.16 -23.22 -28.09
CA LEU A 31 -3.33 -23.32 -26.64
C LEU A 31 -2.47 -22.28 -25.91
N ILE A 32 -1.25 -22.04 -26.41
CA ILE A 32 -0.36 -20.99 -25.92
C ILE A 32 -0.95 -19.60 -26.18
N GLY A 33 -1.55 -19.38 -27.36
CA GLY A 33 -2.25 -18.12 -27.68
C GLY A 33 -3.41 -17.85 -26.72
N ILE A 34 -4.26 -18.85 -26.46
CA ILE A 34 -5.37 -18.75 -25.51
C ILE A 34 -4.84 -18.50 -24.08
N ALA A 35 -3.79 -19.21 -23.67
CA ALA A 35 -3.19 -19.04 -22.34
C ALA A 35 -2.68 -17.59 -22.11
N ASN A 36 -2.09 -16.95 -23.12
CA ASN A 36 -1.63 -15.56 -23.02
C ASN A 36 -2.79 -14.56 -22.87
N ILE A 37 -3.87 -14.75 -23.64
CA ILE A 37 -5.08 -13.92 -23.50
C ILE A 37 -5.67 -14.09 -22.09
N LEU A 38 -5.76 -15.34 -21.63
CA LEU A 38 -6.27 -15.65 -20.30
C LEU A 38 -5.35 -15.09 -19.20
N LEU A 39 -4.04 -15.04 -19.42
CA LEU A 39 -3.08 -14.43 -18.51
C LEU A 39 -3.35 -12.94 -18.36
N ILE A 40 -3.55 -12.21 -19.47
CA ILE A 40 -3.87 -10.78 -19.43
C ILE A 40 -5.17 -10.55 -18.64
N ILE A 41 -6.23 -11.30 -18.94
CA ILE A 41 -7.50 -11.21 -18.22
C ILE A 41 -7.29 -11.56 -16.72
N GLY A 42 -6.53 -12.61 -16.45
CA GLY A 42 -6.18 -13.07 -15.11
C GLY A 42 -5.46 -12.02 -14.28
N VAL A 43 -4.54 -11.26 -14.88
CA VAL A 43 -3.85 -10.13 -14.24
C VAL A 43 -4.85 -9.08 -13.80
N PHE A 44 -5.75 -8.65 -14.70
CA PHE A 44 -6.76 -7.64 -14.36
C PHE A 44 -7.73 -8.13 -13.29
N VAL A 45 -8.22 -9.37 -13.40
CA VAL A 45 -9.12 -9.97 -12.41
C VAL A 45 -8.44 -10.06 -11.04
N SER A 46 -7.20 -10.56 -10.99
CA SER A 46 -6.40 -10.64 -9.76
C SER A 46 -6.18 -9.27 -9.14
N LEU A 47 -5.87 -8.25 -9.95
CA LEU A 47 -5.63 -6.89 -9.48
C LEU A 47 -6.90 -6.28 -8.90
N ILE A 48 -8.05 -6.43 -9.57
CA ILE A 48 -9.34 -5.93 -9.09
C ILE A 48 -9.75 -6.63 -7.79
N LEU A 49 -9.61 -7.97 -7.72
CA LEU A 49 -9.93 -8.72 -6.50
C LEU A 49 -9.02 -8.33 -5.34
N SER A 50 -7.71 -8.22 -5.60
CA SER A 50 -6.72 -7.84 -4.59
C SER A 50 -7.03 -6.46 -4.05
N PHE A 51 -7.35 -5.50 -4.92
CA PHE A 51 -7.70 -4.14 -4.52
C PHE A 51 -8.99 -4.10 -3.71
N LYS A 52 -10.03 -4.81 -4.16
CA LYS A 52 -11.31 -4.90 -3.45
C LYS A 52 -11.15 -5.50 -2.04
N TRP A 53 -10.47 -6.65 -1.94
CA TRP A 53 -10.23 -7.31 -0.66
C TRP A 53 -9.30 -6.52 0.24
N MET A 54 -8.31 -5.82 -0.32
CA MET A 54 -7.46 -4.93 0.46
C MET A 54 -8.32 -3.91 1.20
N VAL A 55 -9.21 -3.19 0.53
CA VAL A 55 -10.07 -2.19 1.16
C VAL A 55 -11.07 -2.81 2.13
N GLU A 56 -11.73 -3.92 1.76
CA GLU A 56 -12.71 -4.61 2.62
C GLU A 56 -12.13 -5.10 3.93
N TYR A 57 -10.85 -5.51 3.95
CA TYR A 57 -10.21 -6.09 5.14
C TYR A 57 -9.18 -5.17 5.79
N MET A 58 -8.93 -3.97 5.24
CA MET A 58 -7.99 -3.00 5.81
C MET A 58 -8.40 -2.53 7.20
N LEU A 59 -9.70 -2.54 7.51
CA LEU A 59 -10.26 -2.10 8.78
C LEU A 59 -10.29 -3.20 9.86
N ALA A 60 -9.98 -4.45 9.50
CA ALA A 60 -10.05 -5.58 10.42
C ALA A 60 -9.12 -5.46 11.64
N PRO A 61 -7.86 -4.99 11.53
CA PRO A 61 -7.00 -4.79 12.70
C PRO A 61 -7.61 -3.78 13.70
N TYR A 62 -8.27 -2.73 13.21
CA TYR A 62 -8.92 -1.74 14.07
C TYR A 62 -10.14 -2.33 14.79
N ALA A 63 -10.89 -3.25 14.15
CA ALA A 63 -11.95 -3.99 14.82
C ALA A 63 -11.44 -4.93 15.93
N VAL A 64 -10.23 -5.47 15.78
CA VAL A 64 -9.57 -6.25 16.85
C VAL A 64 -9.16 -5.33 18.00
N ILE A 65 -8.58 -4.18 17.70
CA ILE A 65 -8.03 -3.26 18.71
C ILE A 65 -9.14 -2.53 19.48
N LEU A 66 -10.16 -2.04 18.78
CA LEU A 66 -11.19 -1.16 19.35
C LEU A 66 -12.41 -1.93 19.87
N GLU A 67 -12.82 -3.00 19.19
CA GLU A 67 -14.01 -3.79 19.55
C GLU A 67 -13.65 -5.15 20.17
N ASN A 68 -12.35 -5.48 20.32
CA ASN A 68 -11.86 -6.78 20.81
C ASN A 68 -12.40 -8.00 20.02
N SER A 69 -12.81 -7.76 18.77
CA SER A 69 -13.30 -8.78 17.85
C SER A 69 -12.13 -9.66 17.42
N LYS A 70 -12.17 -10.99 17.59
CA LYS A 70 -11.06 -11.87 17.18
C LYS A 70 -11.38 -12.70 15.94
N GLY A 71 -10.35 -12.98 15.15
CA GLY A 71 -10.39 -13.91 14.02
C GLY A 71 -11.42 -13.52 12.95
N GLN A 72 -12.31 -14.46 12.63
CA GLN A 72 -13.32 -14.29 11.58
C GLN A 72 -14.33 -13.19 11.88
N LYS A 73 -14.64 -12.92 13.16
CA LYS A 73 -15.58 -11.86 13.54
C LYS A 73 -15.06 -10.47 13.17
N ALA A 74 -13.76 -10.24 13.34
CA ALA A 74 -13.12 -8.98 12.94
C ALA A 74 -13.16 -8.76 11.42
N LEU A 75 -12.96 -9.83 10.64
CA LEU A 75 -13.03 -9.79 9.19
C LEU A 75 -14.45 -9.52 8.70
N ALA A 76 -15.44 -10.20 9.29
CA ALA A 76 -16.85 -9.98 8.97
C ALA A 76 -17.28 -8.55 9.28
N ARG A 77 -16.89 -8.03 10.45
CA ARG A 77 -17.16 -6.65 10.86
C ARG A 77 -16.53 -5.63 9.91
N SER A 78 -15.26 -5.80 9.57
CA SER A 78 -14.57 -4.95 8.59
C SER A 78 -15.32 -4.93 7.25
N LYS A 79 -15.75 -6.10 6.77
CA LYS A 79 -16.49 -6.21 5.52
C LYS A 79 -17.86 -5.53 5.59
N GLU A 80 -18.55 -5.66 6.72
CA GLU A 80 -19.84 -5.00 6.97
C GLU A 80 -19.72 -3.48 6.89
N LEU A 81 -18.71 -2.90 7.53
CA LEU A 81 -18.46 -1.44 7.52
C LEU A 81 -18.19 -0.89 6.11
N VAL A 82 -17.64 -1.71 5.21
CA VAL A 82 -17.34 -1.32 3.82
C VAL A 82 -18.50 -1.62 2.87
N ARG A 83 -19.38 -2.56 3.22
CA ARG A 83 -20.45 -3.05 2.33
C ARG A 83 -21.43 -1.93 2.00
N GLY A 84 -21.63 -1.69 0.70
CA GLY A 84 -22.53 -0.63 0.20
C GLY A 84 -21.94 0.78 0.20
N ARG A 85 -20.74 1.00 0.79
CA ARG A 85 -20.08 2.31 0.84
C ARG A 85 -18.61 2.27 0.38
N PHE A 86 -18.24 1.28 -0.44
CA PHE A 86 -16.85 1.03 -0.88
C PHE A 86 -16.11 2.29 -1.34
N TRP A 87 -16.69 3.05 -2.26
CA TRP A 87 -16.06 4.26 -2.81
C TRP A 87 -15.89 5.36 -1.77
N GLN A 88 -16.87 5.53 -0.87
CA GLN A 88 -16.78 6.51 0.21
C GLN A 88 -15.68 6.13 1.20
N VAL A 89 -15.58 4.85 1.56
CA VAL A 89 -14.50 4.35 2.42
C VAL A 89 -13.15 4.52 1.75
N LEU A 90 -13.03 4.12 0.47
CA LEU A 90 -11.78 4.23 -0.28
C LEU A 90 -11.28 5.69 -0.33
N VAL A 91 -12.16 6.63 -0.68
CA VAL A 91 -11.82 8.05 -0.78
C VAL A 91 -11.42 8.61 0.59
N ARG A 92 -12.19 8.29 1.64
CA ARG A 92 -11.87 8.72 3.02
C ARG A 92 -10.61 8.08 3.58
N LEU A 93 -10.19 6.93 3.05
CA LEU A 93 -8.94 6.27 3.41
C LEU A 93 -7.75 6.87 2.64
N LEU A 94 -7.95 7.17 1.35
CA LEU A 94 -6.89 7.63 0.47
C LEU A 94 -6.58 9.12 0.65
N ILE A 95 -7.60 9.98 0.82
CA ILE A 95 -7.40 11.43 0.91
C ILE A 95 -6.47 11.81 2.07
N PRO A 96 -6.69 11.39 3.33
CA PRO A 96 -5.81 11.77 4.43
C PRO A 96 -4.36 11.33 4.17
N LYS A 97 -4.19 10.12 3.63
CA LYS A 97 -2.86 9.58 3.31
C LYS A 97 -2.16 10.39 2.24
N LEU A 98 -2.87 10.78 1.18
CA LEU A 98 -2.32 11.64 0.14
C LEU A 98 -1.97 13.02 0.69
N VAL A 99 -2.82 13.62 1.54
CA VAL A 99 -2.54 14.93 2.16
C VAL A 99 -1.28 14.86 3.02
N PHE A 100 -1.19 13.90 3.94
CA PHE A 100 -0.01 13.74 4.78
C PHE A 100 1.24 13.37 3.98
N PHE A 101 1.10 12.58 2.92
CA PHE A 101 2.21 12.26 2.02
C PHE A 101 2.73 13.51 1.31
N VAL A 102 1.85 14.34 0.76
CA VAL A 102 2.23 15.62 0.12
C VAL A 102 2.90 16.55 1.14
N VAL A 103 2.36 16.67 2.34
CA VAL A 103 2.97 17.46 3.42
C VAL A 103 4.36 16.93 3.77
N ALA A 104 4.53 15.62 3.90
CA ALA A 104 5.82 14.99 4.18
C ALA A 104 6.84 15.25 3.05
N LEU A 105 6.42 15.21 1.78
CA LEU A 105 7.28 15.55 0.65
C LEU A 105 7.71 17.02 0.66
N ILE A 106 6.78 17.93 0.96
CA ILE A 106 7.09 19.37 1.07
C ILE A 106 8.10 19.59 2.21
N LEU A 107 7.86 18.99 3.38
CA LEU A 107 8.79 19.08 4.50
C LEU A 107 10.17 18.53 4.12
N MET A 108 10.22 17.37 3.46
CA MET A 108 11.48 16.78 3.00
C MET A 108 12.24 17.70 2.06
N ALA A 109 11.54 18.33 1.10
CA ALA A 109 12.15 19.29 0.18
C ALA A 109 12.67 20.53 0.91
N VAL A 110 11.90 21.09 1.85
CA VAL A 110 12.29 22.27 2.64
C VAL A 110 13.53 21.97 3.49
N PHE A 111 13.53 20.85 4.23
CA PHE A 111 14.67 20.46 5.06
C PHE A 111 15.89 20.11 4.22
N SER A 112 15.73 19.40 3.11
CA SER A 112 16.82 19.09 2.19
C SER A 112 17.46 20.36 1.63
N TYR A 113 16.63 21.32 1.20
CA TYR A 113 17.11 22.61 0.72
C TYR A 113 17.88 23.38 1.82
N ALA A 114 17.32 23.48 3.03
CA ALA A 114 17.97 24.16 4.14
C ALA A 114 19.33 23.53 4.49
N ILE A 115 19.41 22.19 4.53
CA ILE A 115 20.66 21.49 4.80
C ILE A 115 21.66 21.67 3.66
N SER A 116 21.21 21.70 2.40
CA SER A 116 22.09 21.93 1.26
C SER A 116 22.82 23.28 1.36
N ILE A 117 22.14 24.33 1.85
CA ILE A 117 22.76 25.65 2.08
C ILE A 117 23.87 25.54 3.11
N VAL A 118 23.62 24.85 4.24
CA VAL A 118 24.60 24.65 5.31
C VAL A 118 25.80 23.83 4.79
N LEU A 119 25.55 22.74 4.06
CA LEU A 119 26.61 21.90 3.50
C LEU A 119 27.48 22.66 2.49
N ASN A 120 26.88 23.53 1.68
CA ASN A 120 27.60 24.36 0.74
C ASN A 120 28.45 25.44 1.45
N ALA A 121 27.98 26.01 2.56
CA ALA A 121 28.78 26.94 3.37
C ALA A 121 30.02 26.27 4.00
N VAL A 122 29.89 25.00 4.43
CA VAL A 122 30.99 24.22 5.01
C VAL A 122 31.95 23.64 3.95
N SER A 123 31.51 23.59 2.69
CA SER A 123 32.29 23.01 1.58
C SER A 123 33.62 23.72 1.29
N GLY A 124 33.78 24.99 1.70
CA GLY A 124 35.05 25.71 1.60
C GLY A 124 36.13 25.24 2.58
N LEU A 125 35.78 24.40 3.57
CA LEU A 125 36.69 23.95 4.63
C LEU A 125 37.27 22.56 4.38
N ASN A 126 36.47 21.61 3.87
CA ASN A 126 36.94 20.25 3.53
C ASN A 126 35.89 19.48 2.70
N LEU A 127 36.27 18.95 1.54
CA LEU A 127 35.38 18.22 0.63
C LEU A 127 34.99 16.83 1.18
N ASP A 128 35.88 16.15 1.91
CA ASP A 128 35.60 14.86 2.55
C ASP A 128 34.54 15.00 3.66
N LEU A 129 34.64 16.07 4.46
CA LEU A 129 33.66 16.38 5.50
C LEU A 129 32.26 16.60 4.90
N ARG A 130 32.18 17.31 3.76
CA ARG A 130 30.92 17.56 3.04
C ARG A 130 30.26 16.25 2.60
N LEU A 131 31.00 15.34 1.98
CA LEU A 131 30.45 14.08 1.46
C LEU A 131 29.93 13.18 2.59
N ARG A 132 30.64 13.13 3.73
CA ARG A 132 30.19 12.36 4.90
C ARG A 132 28.92 12.96 5.51
N LEU A 133 28.84 14.28 5.66
CA LEU A 133 27.65 14.93 6.19
C LEU A 133 26.45 14.81 5.24
N ALA A 134 26.67 14.92 3.92
CA ALA A 134 25.61 14.76 2.92
C ALA A 134 24.99 13.36 2.97
N THR A 135 25.83 12.32 2.97
CA THR A 135 25.34 10.93 3.04
C THR A 135 24.62 10.64 4.36
N MET A 136 25.09 11.15 5.50
CA MET A 136 24.37 11.02 6.77
C MET A 136 22.98 11.67 6.71
N VAL A 137 22.88 12.88 6.16
CA VAL A 137 21.62 13.62 6.05
C VAL A 137 20.62 12.91 5.13
N GLU A 138 21.08 12.40 3.98
CA GLU A 138 20.23 11.71 3.01
C GLU A 138 19.53 10.48 3.61
N TRP A 139 20.15 9.79 4.56
CA TRP A 139 19.53 8.65 5.24
C TRP A 139 18.72 9.04 6.48
N VAL A 140 19.22 9.98 7.28
CA VAL A 140 18.59 10.33 8.56
C VAL A 140 17.32 11.15 8.33
N LEU A 141 17.33 12.10 7.40
CA LEU A 141 16.21 13.03 7.23
C LEU A 141 14.92 12.30 6.80
N PRO A 142 14.92 11.42 5.78
CA PRO A 142 13.71 10.67 5.42
C PRO A 142 13.23 9.76 6.55
N MET A 143 14.14 9.13 7.31
CA MET A 143 13.74 8.30 8.46
C MET A 143 13.00 9.10 9.52
N VAL A 144 13.48 10.29 9.87
CA VAL A 144 12.81 11.16 10.85
C VAL A 144 11.43 11.57 10.36
N ILE A 145 11.30 11.95 9.08
CA ILE A 145 10.01 12.34 8.50
C ILE A 145 9.02 11.18 8.51
N VAL A 146 9.45 9.97 8.12
CA VAL A 146 8.62 8.77 8.13
C VAL A 146 8.22 8.38 9.56
N ALA A 147 9.14 8.46 10.52
CA ALA A 147 8.87 8.16 11.92
C ALA A 147 7.81 9.09 12.51
N LEU A 148 7.83 10.38 12.15
CA LEU A 148 6.82 11.35 12.59
C LEU A 148 5.50 11.25 11.83
N SER A 149 5.54 10.84 10.57
CA SER A 149 4.33 10.72 9.73
C SER A 149 3.52 9.44 10.01
N THR A 150 4.19 8.36 10.43
CA THR A 150 3.54 7.05 10.68
C THR A 150 2.41 7.12 11.71
N PRO A 151 2.59 7.73 12.90
CA PRO A 151 1.51 7.91 13.85
C PRO A 151 0.32 8.69 13.30
N LEU A 152 0.57 9.71 12.45
CA LEU A 152 -0.49 10.51 11.82
C LEU A 152 -1.34 9.65 10.86
N PHE A 153 -0.70 8.79 10.07
CA PHE A 153 -1.41 7.85 9.20
C PHE A 153 -2.29 6.88 10.00
N VAL A 154 -1.78 6.35 11.12
CA VAL A 154 -2.53 5.43 11.99
C VAL A 154 -3.72 6.15 12.64
N LEU A 155 -3.53 7.38 13.13
CA LEU A 155 -4.62 8.18 13.71
C LEU A 155 -5.73 8.45 12.70
N ALA A 156 -5.37 8.79 11.45
CA ALA A 156 -6.36 8.99 10.39
C ALA A 156 -7.20 7.72 10.14
N ASP A 157 -6.55 6.54 10.11
CA ASP A 157 -7.24 5.27 9.93
C ASP A 157 -8.15 4.92 11.13
N VAL A 158 -7.70 5.20 12.35
CA VAL A 158 -8.50 4.99 13.58
C VAL A 158 -9.73 5.90 13.60
N LEU A 159 -9.58 7.17 13.25
CA LEU A 159 -10.69 8.12 13.17
C LEU A 159 -11.69 7.72 12.09
N LEU A 160 -11.19 7.27 10.94
CA LEU A 160 -12.04 6.73 9.88
C LEU A 160 -12.84 5.52 10.37
N TYR A 161 -12.18 4.58 11.03
CA TYR A 161 -12.85 3.40 11.58
C TYR A 161 -13.97 3.78 12.54
N ARG A 162 -13.69 4.66 13.52
CA ARG A 162 -14.70 5.13 14.48
C ARG A 162 -15.87 5.81 13.79
N SER A 163 -15.59 6.69 12.84
CA SER A 163 -16.64 7.37 12.06
C SER A 163 -17.52 6.37 11.30
N LEU A 164 -16.95 5.30 10.74
CA LEU A 164 -17.73 4.27 10.06
C LEU A 164 -18.55 3.42 11.04
N ALA A 165 -17.97 3.07 12.18
CA ALA A 165 -18.65 2.29 13.22
C ALA A 165 -19.82 3.05 13.86
N GLU A 166 -19.70 4.36 14.06
CA GLU A 166 -20.79 5.23 14.56
C GLU A 166 -21.94 5.41 13.56
N ASN A 167 -21.64 5.33 12.26
CA ASN A 167 -22.61 5.53 11.16
C ASN A 167 -23.16 4.21 10.56
N SER A 168 -22.95 3.09 11.24
CA SER A 168 -23.40 1.74 10.84
C SER A 168 -24.38 1.19 11.87
#